data_AF-A0A415HA90-F1
#
_entry.id   AF-A0A415HA90-F1
#
_cell.length_a   1.000
_cell.length_b   1.000
_cell.length_c   1.000
_cell.angle_alpha   90.00
_cell.angle_beta   90.00
_cell.angle_gamma   90.00
#
_symmetry.space_group_name_H-M   'P 1'
#
loop_
_entity.id
_entity.type
_entity.pdbx_description
1 polymer ?
#
loop_
_entity_poly.entity_id
_entity_poly.type
_entity_poly.pdbx_seq_one_letter_code
_entity_poly.pdbx_strand_id
1 'polypeptide(L)'
;MRTQTEERGTITLNKPVLINGVQVTEMSYDTDEISGELYAQAEAHKMKASGSKGGNLAGAVELDYSLHLYIGFAAVIAVNPSYTFEDMERIKGKSLTKFSKIGRGFFIGSGDSGADSSDEQSETTPEPSTPARQSSKGKE
;
A
#
# COMPACT_ATOMS: atom_id res chain seq x y z
N MET A 1 -10.79 19.32 4.06
CA MET A 1 -11.52 18.39 4.95
C MET A 1 -11.01 17.00 4.60
N ARG A 2 -10.14 16.40 5.44
CA ARG A 2 -9.35 15.21 5.10
C ARG A 2 -10.25 13.96 5.05
N THR A 3 -10.16 13.17 3.98
CA THR A 3 -10.80 11.85 3.88
C THR A 3 -9.98 10.82 4.64
N GLN A 4 -10.28 10.66 5.93
CA GLN A 4 -9.62 9.78 6.89
C GLN A 4 -10.31 8.39 6.94
N THR A 5 -10.52 7.75 5.79
CA THR A 5 -11.40 6.56 5.70
C THR A 5 -10.65 5.24 5.47
N GLU A 6 -9.32 5.22 5.30
CA GLU A 6 -8.58 3.98 5.04
C GLU A 6 -7.75 3.45 6.22
N GLU A 7 -7.57 4.22 7.28
CA GLU A 7 -6.76 3.79 8.45
C GLU A 7 -7.57 2.95 9.44
N ARG A 8 -8.88 3.15 9.52
CA ARG A 8 -9.77 2.42 10.44
C ARG A 8 -11.08 2.02 9.79
N GLY A 9 -11.64 0.90 10.22
CA GLY A 9 -12.96 0.49 9.75
C GLY A 9 -13.29 -0.95 10.09
N THR A 10 -14.07 -1.57 9.21
CA THR A 10 -14.62 -2.91 9.44
C THR A 10 -14.46 -3.79 8.20
N ILE A 11 -14.11 -5.05 8.41
CA ILE A 11 -13.96 -6.07 7.36
C ILE A 11 -15.07 -7.10 7.54
N THR A 12 -15.98 -7.20 6.57
CA THR A 12 -16.91 -8.34 6.48
C THR A 12 -16.24 -9.51 5.77
N LEU A 13 -16.20 -10.68 6.40
CA LEU A 13 -15.59 -11.89 5.85
C LEU A 13 -16.54 -12.60 4.88
N ASN A 14 -15.99 -13.10 3.77
CA ASN A 14 -16.73 -13.92 2.82
C ASN A 14 -17.07 -15.32 3.37
N LYS A 15 -16.27 -15.82 4.32
CA LYS A 15 -16.53 -17.05 5.08
C LYS A 15 -16.27 -16.75 6.56
N PRO A 16 -17.13 -17.21 7.48
CA PRO A 16 -16.87 -17.05 8.90
C PRO A 16 -15.58 -17.74 9.32
N VAL A 17 -14.93 -17.20 10.35
CA VAL A 17 -13.77 -17.81 11.03
C VAL A 17 -14.13 -18.07 12.48
N LEU A 18 -13.71 -19.20 13.04
CA LEU A 18 -14.01 -19.56 14.42
C LEU A 18 -12.91 -19.01 15.35
N ILE A 19 -13.19 -17.98 16.15
CA ILE A 19 -12.22 -17.39 17.08
C ILE A 19 -12.76 -17.54 18.49
N ASN A 20 -11.98 -18.14 19.39
CA ASN A 20 -12.38 -18.39 20.79
C ASN A 20 -13.78 -19.04 20.92
N GLY A 21 -14.11 -19.97 20.01
CA GLY A 21 -15.40 -20.67 19.98
C GLY A 21 -16.56 -19.90 19.35
N VAL A 22 -16.35 -18.67 18.88
CA VAL A 22 -17.36 -17.81 18.26
C VAL A 22 -17.15 -17.75 16.74
N GLN A 23 -18.23 -17.90 15.97
CA GLN A 23 -18.17 -17.67 14.53
C GLN A 23 -18.18 -16.17 14.24
N VAL A 24 -17.05 -15.65 13.78
CA VAL A 24 -16.84 -14.25 13.45
C VAL A 24 -17.03 -14.07 11.95
N THR A 25 -17.92 -13.15 11.57
CA THR A 25 -18.15 -12.74 10.17
C THR A 25 -17.72 -11.32 9.88
N GLU A 26 -17.41 -10.54 10.92
CA GLU A 26 -17.08 -9.13 10.82
C GLU A 26 -16.03 -8.76 11.87
N MET A 27 -15.06 -7.91 11.50
CA MET A 27 -13.91 -7.59 12.33
C MET A 27 -13.56 -6.11 12.17
N SER A 28 -13.32 -5.40 13.28
CA SER A 28 -12.80 -4.03 13.24
C SER A 28 -11.28 -4.03 13.04
N TYR A 29 -10.76 -2.99 12.40
CA TYR A 29 -9.33 -2.74 12.25
C TYR A 29 -9.00 -1.26 12.48
N ASP A 30 -7.79 -0.99 12.94
CA ASP A 30 -7.18 0.34 12.95
C ASP A 30 -5.66 0.19 12.73
N THR A 31 -5.13 0.80 11.67
CA THR A 31 -3.71 0.73 11.34
C THR A 31 -2.84 1.64 12.21
N ASP A 32 -3.42 2.70 12.79
CA ASP A 32 -2.69 3.62 13.67
C ASP A 32 -2.40 2.99 15.04
N GLU A 33 -3.17 1.97 15.42
CA GLU A 33 -2.99 1.22 16.66
C GLU A 33 -1.92 0.12 16.54
N ILE A 34 -1.30 -0.07 15.37
CA ILE A 34 -0.20 -1.03 15.20
C ILE A 34 1.04 -0.51 15.92
N SER A 35 1.39 -1.17 17.03
CA SER A 35 2.63 -0.90 17.74
C SER A 35 3.86 -1.46 16.98
N GLY A 36 5.05 -0.94 17.31
CA GLY A 36 6.30 -1.46 16.73
C GLY A 36 6.55 -2.94 17.06
N GLU A 37 6.11 -3.40 18.23
CA GLU A 37 6.16 -4.82 18.59
C GLU A 37 5.25 -5.65 17.69
N LEU A 38 4.01 -5.21 17.48
CA LEU A 38 3.04 -5.92 16.67
C LEU A 38 3.44 -5.94 15.19
N TYR A 39 4.06 -4.88 14.70
CA TYR A 39 4.70 -4.84 13.37
C TYR A 39 5.80 -5.91 13.25
N ALA A 40 6.71 -5.99 14.23
CA ALA A 40 7.78 -6.99 14.22
C ALA A 40 7.24 -8.42 14.29
N GLN A 41 6.17 -8.65 15.06
CA GLN A 41 5.47 -9.94 15.10
C GLN A 41 4.85 -10.28 13.73
N ALA A 42 4.23 -9.31 13.05
CA ALA A 42 3.69 -9.51 11.71
C ALA A 42 4.78 -9.96 10.72
N GLU A 43 5.96 -9.34 10.77
CA GLU A 43 7.10 -9.75 9.95
C GLU A 43 7.60 -11.16 10.32
N ALA A 44 7.71 -11.48 11.60
CA ALA A 44 8.12 -12.81 12.06
C ALA A 44 7.13 -13.91 11.61
N HIS A 45 5.83 -13.65 11.68
CA HIS A 45 4.80 -14.57 11.18
C HIS A 45 4.86 -14.73 9.66
N LYS A 46 5.05 -13.63 8.92
CA LYS A 46 5.30 -13.66 7.47
C LYS A 46 6.48 -14.56 7.12
N MET A 47 7.61 -14.38 7.82
CA MET A 47 8.83 -15.18 7.64
C MET A 47 8.55 -16.66 7.89
N LYS A 48 7.88 -16.98 9.00
CA LYS A 48 7.51 -18.35 9.40
C LYS A 48 6.62 -19.02 8.35
N ALA A 49 5.58 -18.33 7.87
CA ALA A 49 4.62 -18.87 6.91
C ALA A 49 5.22 -19.09 5.52
N SER A 50 6.20 -18.27 5.14
CA SER A 50 6.87 -18.34 3.83
C SER A 50 8.05 -19.31 3.80
N GLY A 51 8.46 -19.83 4.96
CA GLY A 51 9.54 -20.81 5.10
C GLY A 51 10.87 -20.31 4.53
N SER A 52 11.61 -21.18 3.83
CA SER A 52 12.91 -20.85 3.22
C SER A 52 12.84 -19.76 2.12
N LYS A 53 11.65 -19.33 1.73
CA LYS A 53 11.41 -18.24 0.76
C LYS A 53 10.99 -16.93 1.44
N GLY A 54 10.99 -16.86 2.77
CA GLY A 54 10.36 -15.76 3.52
C GLY A 54 11.07 -14.43 3.52
N GLY A 55 12.33 -14.36 3.08
CA GLY A 55 13.06 -13.10 2.98
C GLY A 55 12.30 -12.03 2.18
N ASN A 56 12.64 -10.77 2.37
CA ASN A 56 12.04 -9.67 1.60
C ASN A 56 12.45 -9.79 0.11
N LEU A 57 11.71 -10.62 -0.63
CA LEU A 57 11.95 -10.91 -2.05
C LEU A 57 11.67 -9.69 -2.93
N ALA A 58 10.89 -8.73 -2.43
CA ALA A 58 10.39 -7.62 -3.20
C ALA A 58 11.36 -6.43 -3.28
N GLY A 59 12.46 -6.44 -2.51
CA GLY A 59 13.45 -5.35 -2.47
C GLY A 59 12.95 -4.04 -1.83
N ALA A 60 11.63 -3.85 -1.76
CA ALA A 60 10.93 -2.71 -1.17
C ALA A 60 9.64 -3.19 -0.47
N VAL A 61 9.31 -2.61 0.69
CA VAL A 61 8.18 -3.05 1.54
C VAL A 61 6.81 -2.77 0.89
N GLU A 62 6.73 -1.75 0.05
CA GLU A 62 5.56 -1.36 -0.74
C GLU A 62 5.16 -2.42 -1.78
N LEU A 63 6.05 -3.37 -2.07
CA LEU A 63 5.87 -4.45 -3.03
C LEU A 63 5.80 -5.84 -2.34
N ASP A 64 5.99 -5.93 -1.02
CA ASP A 64 5.90 -7.18 -0.27
C ASP A 64 4.44 -7.51 0.08
N TYR A 65 3.73 -8.12 -0.89
CA TYR A 65 2.33 -8.52 -0.73
C TYR A 65 2.09 -9.49 0.44
N SER A 66 3.11 -10.29 0.81
CA SER A 66 3.00 -11.17 1.97
C SER A 66 3.06 -10.37 3.26
N LEU A 67 3.94 -9.38 3.35
CA LEU A 67 3.98 -8.45 4.48
C LEU A 67 2.68 -7.65 4.55
N HIS A 68 2.14 -7.16 3.44
CA HIS A 68 0.85 -6.43 3.44
C HIS A 68 -0.28 -7.26 4.05
N LEU A 69 -0.31 -8.57 3.80
CA LEU A 69 -1.30 -9.44 4.44
C LEU A 69 -1.15 -9.45 5.96
N TYR A 70 0.07 -9.65 6.46
CA TYR A 70 0.34 -9.73 7.90
C TYR A 70 0.20 -8.37 8.61
N ILE A 71 0.47 -7.25 7.93
CA ILE A 71 0.15 -5.92 8.45
C ILE A 71 -1.36 -5.71 8.51
N GLY A 72 -2.12 -6.19 7.53
CA GLY A 72 -3.58 -6.20 7.60
C GLY A 72 -4.11 -7.02 8.78
N PHE A 73 -3.47 -8.14 9.10
CA PHE A 73 -3.80 -8.94 10.30
C PHE A 73 -3.46 -8.19 11.60
N ALA A 74 -2.29 -7.55 11.64
CA ALA A 74 -1.88 -6.71 12.77
C ALA A 74 -2.89 -5.58 13.04
N ALA A 75 -3.40 -4.92 12.01
CA ALA A 75 -4.41 -3.86 12.16
C ALA A 75 -5.69 -4.34 12.85
N VAL A 76 -6.09 -5.60 12.65
CA VAL A 76 -7.22 -6.20 13.36
C VAL A 76 -6.84 -6.56 14.79
N ILE A 77 -5.69 -7.21 14.99
CA ILE A 77 -5.24 -7.64 16.33
C ILE A 77 -5.05 -6.44 17.26
N ALA A 78 -4.54 -5.31 16.73
CA ALA A 78 -4.30 -4.08 17.48
C ALA A 78 -5.54 -3.60 18.26
N VAL A 79 -6.73 -3.71 17.66
CA VAL A 79 -8.01 -3.30 18.25
C VAL A 79 -8.88 -4.45 18.73
N ASN A 80 -8.39 -5.70 18.63
CA ASN A 80 -9.05 -6.91 19.11
C ASN A 80 -8.03 -7.77 19.89
N PRO A 81 -7.68 -7.39 21.14
CA PRO A 81 -6.55 -7.99 21.87
C PRO A 81 -6.72 -9.48 22.23
N SER A 82 -7.91 -10.06 22.04
CA SER A 82 -8.15 -11.49 22.22
C SER A 82 -7.88 -12.32 20.96
N TYR A 83 -7.55 -11.67 19.83
CA TYR A 83 -7.26 -12.31 18.56
C TYR A 83 -5.76 -12.49 18.40
N THR A 84 -5.36 -13.60 17.77
CA THR A 84 -3.94 -13.87 17.46
C THR A 84 -3.68 -13.96 15.95
N PHE A 85 -2.41 -14.00 15.55
CA PHE A 85 -2.06 -14.25 14.15
C PHE A 85 -2.55 -15.63 13.68
N GLU A 86 -2.52 -16.66 14.52
CA GLU A 86 -3.07 -17.98 14.20
C GLU A 86 -4.59 -17.95 13.97
N ASP A 87 -5.31 -17.02 14.61
CA ASP A 87 -6.72 -16.79 14.32
C ASP A 87 -6.90 -16.21 12.92
N MET A 88 -6.10 -15.20 12.58
CA MET A 88 -6.18 -14.51 11.29
C MET A 88 -5.73 -15.42 10.13
N GLU A 89 -4.71 -16.24 10.33
CA GLU A 89 -4.19 -17.21 9.35
C GLU A 89 -5.22 -18.28 8.96
N ARG A 90 -6.29 -18.47 9.75
CA ARG A 90 -7.39 -19.40 9.43
C ARG A 90 -8.44 -18.81 8.47
N ILE A 91 -8.34 -17.52 8.15
CA ILE A 91 -9.19 -16.83 7.17
C ILE A 91 -8.88 -17.36 5.76
N LYS A 92 -9.93 -17.53 4.94
CA LYS A 92 -9.82 -18.19 3.63
C LYS A 92 -10.36 -17.35 2.49
N GLY A 93 -9.78 -17.53 1.30
CA GLY A 93 -10.30 -17.03 0.03
C GLY A 93 -10.26 -15.51 -0.10
N LYS A 94 -11.26 -14.93 -0.77
CA LYS A 94 -11.31 -13.50 -1.13
C LYS A 94 -11.28 -12.54 0.07
N SER A 95 -11.54 -13.02 1.29
CA SER A 95 -11.34 -12.19 2.49
C SER A 95 -9.89 -11.72 2.61
N LEU A 96 -8.90 -12.56 2.26
CA LEU A 96 -7.47 -12.25 2.41
C LEU A 96 -7.06 -10.98 1.65
N THR A 97 -7.65 -10.74 0.47
CA THR A 97 -7.32 -9.53 -0.32
C THR A 97 -7.77 -8.24 0.35
N LYS A 98 -8.76 -8.30 1.25
CA LYS A 98 -9.21 -7.13 2.03
C LYS A 98 -8.15 -6.73 3.05
N PHE A 99 -7.58 -7.72 3.76
CA PHE A 99 -6.46 -7.51 4.69
C PHE A 99 -5.21 -7.01 3.96
N SER A 100 -4.84 -7.63 2.84
CA SER A 100 -3.71 -7.16 2.04
C SER A 100 -3.90 -5.73 1.54
N LYS A 101 -5.14 -5.32 1.20
CA LYS A 101 -5.42 -3.92 0.82
C LYS A 101 -5.14 -2.95 1.97
N ILE A 102 -5.60 -3.29 3.18
CA ILE A 102 -5.37 -2.48 4.39
C ILE A 102 -3.87 -2.37 4.67
N GLY A 103 -3.16 -3.49 4.73
CA GLY A 103 -1.73 -3.45 5.00
C GLY A 103 -0.89 -2.83 3.88
N ARG A 104 -1.36 -2.84 2.62
CA ARG A 104 -0.74 -2.04 1.56
C ARG A 104 -0.95 -0.54 1.77
N GLY A 105 -2.15 -0.14 2.23
CA GLY A 105 -2.48 1.25 2.55
C GLY A 105 -1.56 1.84 3.62
N PHE A 106 -1.16 1.02 4.59
CA PHE A 106 -0.19 1.40 5.63
C PHE A 106 1.15 1.92 5.08
N PHE A 107 1.66 1.34 3.99
CA PHE A 107 2.98 1.72 3.44
C PHE A 107 2.93 2.86 2.42
N ILE A 108 1.84 2.96 1.66
CA ILE A 108 1.77 3.87 0.50
C ILE A 108 1.04 5.18 0.87
N GLY A 109 0.44 5.24 2.07
CA GLY A 109 -0.51 6.28 2.44
C GLY A 109 -1.77 6.21 1.58
N SER A 110 -2.91 6.68 2.10
CA SER A 110 -4.04 7.02 1.24
C SER A 110 -3.58 8.24 0.43
N GLY A 111 -3.12 8.01 -0.80
CA GLY A 111 -2.31 8.98 -1.54
C GLY A 111 -2.76 10.42 -1.32
N ASP A 112 -1.87 11.24 -0.74
CA ASP A 112 -1.88 12.65 -1.09
C ASP A 112 -1.41 12.68 -2.55
N SER A 113 -2.34 12.48 -3.48
CA SER A 113 -2.19 13.11 -4.79
C SER A 113 -2.40 14.61 -4.56
N GLY A 114 -1.53 15.23 -3.75
CA GLY A 114 -1.04 16.54 -4.10
C GLY A 114 -0.51 16.34 -5.50
N ALA A 115 -1.31 16.74 -6.49
CA ALA A 115 -0.79 16.99 -7.80
C ALA A 115 0.43 17.87 -7.55
N ASP A 116 1.62 17.29 -7.69
CA ASP A 116 2.80 18.07 -7.94
C ASP A 116 2.51 18.66 -9.32
N SER A 117 1.79 19.79 -9.31
CA SER A 117 1.49 20.56 -10.50
C SER A 117 2.82 21.16 -10.87
N SER A 118 3.69 20.36 -11.49
CA SER A 118 4.80 20.87 -12.28
C SER A 118 4.23 21.45 -13.58
N ASP A 119 3.35 22.44 -13.45
CA ASP A 119 3.19 23.45 -14.49
C ASP A 119 4.46 24.29 -14.45
N GLU A 120 5.52 23.77 -15.07
CA GLU A 120 6.55 24.55 -15.78
C GLU A 120 7.47 23.57 -16.51
N GLN A 121 6.89 22.78 -17.43
CA GLN A 121 7.64 22.41 -18.62
C GLN A 121 7.81 23.68 -19.46
N SER A 122 8.84 24.46 -19.17
CA SER A 122 9.26 25.56 -20.05
C SER A 122 9.73 24.95 -21.36
N GLU A 123 8.82 24.88 -22.33
CA GLU A 123 9.11 24.58 -23.71
C GLU A 123 9.95 25.73 -24.29
N THR A 124 11.28 25.60 -24.28
CA THR A 124 12.14 26.52 -25.03
C THR A 124 12.17 26.04 -26.47
N THR A 125 11.22 26.49 -27.29
CA THR A 125 11.36 26.40 -28.75
C THR A 125 12.48 27.36 -29.18
N PRO A 126 13.59 26.91 -29.80
CA PRO A 126 14.54 27.84 -30.39
C PRO A 126 13.95 28.39 -31.70
N GLU A 127 13.94 29.71 -31.86
CA GLU A 127 13.55 30.36 -33.12
C GLU A 127 14.50 29.93 -34.25
N PRO A 128 13.98 29.58 -35.44
CA PRO A 128 14.82 29.30 -36.60
C PRO A 128 15.37 30.62 -37.17
N SER A 129 16.64 30.90 -36.86
CA SER A 129 17.36 32.04 -37.42
C SER A 129 17.60 31.84 -38.92
N THR A 130 16.79 32.50 -39.76
CA THR A 130 16.99 32.54 -41.22
C THR A 130 17.80 33.80 -41.59
N PRO A 131 19.02 33.69 -42.13
CA PRO A 131 19.71 34.85 -42.67
C PRO A 131 19.16 35.19 -44.06
N ALA A 132 18.66 36.42 -44.21
CA ALA A 132 18.30 36.98 -45.51
C ALA A 132 19.58 37.20 -46.35
N ARG A 133 19.74 36.46 -47.46
CA ARG A 133 20.82 36.71 -48.40
C ARG A 133 20.45 37.90 -49.30
N GLN A 134 21.17 39.00 -49.12
CA GLN A 134 21.03 40.23 -49.89
C GLN A 134 21.32 40.00 -51.39
N SER A 135 20.48 40.64 -52.21
CA SER A 135 20.71 40.88 -53.64
C SER A 135 21.83 41.90 -53.84
N SER A 136 22.73 41.63 -54.78
CA SER A 136 23.36 42.70 -55.57
C SER A 136 23.94 42.17 -56.88
N LYS A 137 23.66 42.96 -57.92
CA LYS A 137 23.84 42.80 -59.35
C LYS A 137 25.12 43.51 -59.80
N GLY A 138 25.82 42.97 -60.80
CA GLY A 138 26.89 43.66 -61.57
C GLY A 138 27.75 42.64 -62.32
N LYS A 139 27.53 42.42 -63.63
CA LYS A 139 28.18 43.09 -64.80
C LYS A 139 29.71 42.97 -64.79
N GLU A 140 30.23 42.08 -65.62
CA GLU A 140 30.99 42.40 -66.86
C GLU A 140 30.99 41.19 -67.80
#